data_AF-A0A925IRJ7-F1
#
_entry.id   AF-A0A925IRJ7-F1
#
_cell.length_a   1.000
_cell.length_b   1.000
_cell.length_c   1.000
_cell.angle_alpha   90.00
_cell.angle_beta   90.00
_cell.angle_gamma   90.00
#
_symmetry.space_group_name_H-M   'P 1'
#
loop_
_entity.id
_entity.type
_entity.pdbx_description
1 polymer ?
#
loop_
_entity_poly.entity_id
_entity_poly.type
_entity_poly.pdbx_seq_one_letter_code
_entity_poly.pdbx_strand_id
1 'polypeptide(L)' 'MFNLVFGLGGQELMVIGLIILVFFGGKKIPELMKGLGSGIREFNNAKNNIEAEVKDNMREIDAKKENPQQQ' A
#
# COMPACT_ATOMS: atom_id res chain seq x y z
N MET A 1 -5.82 34.18 18.83
CA MET A 1 -6.86 33.21 18.42
C MET A 1 -6.57 32.53 17.08
N PHE A 2 -5.84 33.17 16.15
CA PHE A 2 -5.47 32.58 14.84
C PHE A 2 -4.34 31.52 14.88
N ASN A 3 -3.49 31.54 15.92
CA ASN A 3 -2.46 30.50 16.14
C ASN A 3 -3.03 29.09 16.39
N LEU A 4 -4.33 28.95 16.68
CA LEU A 4 -4.94 27.68 17.06
C LEU A 4 -5.33 26.79 15.86
N VAL A 5 -5.40 27.37 14.65
CA VAL A 5 -5.86 26.66 13.43
C VAL A 5 -4.74 26.48 12.40
N PHE A 6 -3.76 27.39 12.35
CA PHE A 6 -2.61 27.31 11.43
C PHE A 6 -1.28 26.94 12.10
N GLY A 7 -1.28 26.79 13.43
CA GLY A 7 -0.08 26.57 14.23
C GLY A 7 0.02 25.15 14.76
N LEU A 8 -0.23 24.10 13.97
CA LEU A 8 0.29 22.77 14.31
C LEU A 8 1.82 22.80 14.12
N GLY A 9 2.50 23.50 15.02
CA GLY A 9 3.94 23.45 15.09
C GLY A 9 4.37 22.03 15.49
N GLY A 10 5.66 21.73 15.30
CA GLY A 10 6.22 20.44 15.72
C GLY A 10 5.92 20.10 17.19
N GLN A 11 5.66 21.11 18.03
CA GLN A 11 5.29 20.95 19.43
C GLN A 11 3.89 20.34 19.65
N GLU A 12 2.83 20.79 18.96
CA GLU A 12 1.52 20.13 19.10
C GLU A 12 1.54 18.69 18.58
N LEU A 13 2.22 18.44 17.45
CA LEU A 13 2.38 17.08 16.94
C LEU A 13 3.15 16.19 17.91
N MET A 14 4.14 16.73 18.63
CA MET A 14 4.84 16.02 19.69
C MET A 14 3.89 15.62 20.82
N VAL A 15 3.04 16.55 21.29
CA VAL A 15 2.08 16.28 22.38
C VAL A 15 1.04 15.24 21.96
N ILE A 16 0.47 15.37 20.75
CA ILE A 16 -0.48 14.39 20.21
C ILE A 16 0.20 13.02 20.05
N GLY A 17 1.42 13.00 19.51
CA GLY A 17 2.22 11.79 19.39
C GLY A 17 2.49 11.13 20.74
N LEU A 18 2.78 11.92 21.79
CA LEU A 18 3.01 11.42 23.14
C LEU A 18 1.74 10.81 23.76
N ILE A 19 0.58 11.45 23.56
CA ILE A 19 -0.72 10.93 24.00
C ILE A 19 -0.99 9.57 23.35
N ILE A 20 -0.86 9.49 22.02
CA ILE A 20 -1.02 8.24 21.27
C ILE A 20 -0.02 7.19 21.75
N LEU A 21 1.23 7.59 22.01
CA LEU A 21 2.28 6.71 22.51
C LEU A 21 1.97 6.14 23.90
N VAL A 22 1.32 6.91 24.78
CA VAL A 22 0.91 6.43 26.11
C VAL A 22 -0.28 5.48 26.02
N PHE A 23 -1.29 5.80 25.20
CA PHE A 23 -2.47 4.96 25.04
C PHE A 23 -2.20 3.65 24.30
N PHE A 24 -1.42 3.70 23.22
CA PHE A 24 -1.11 2.53 22.40
C PHE A 24 0.20 1.83 22.83
N GLY A 25 1.10 2.54 23.51
CA GLY A 25 2.44 2.05 23.85
C GLY A 25 3.42 2.19 22.68
N GLY A 26 4.69 2.48 22.99
CA GLY A 26 5.74 2.66 21.97
C GLY A 26 6.11 1.43 21.15
N LYS A 27 5.66 0.24 21.56
CA LYS A 27 5.88 -1.00 20.81
C LYS A 27 4.80 -1.28 19.77
N LYS A 28 3.55 -0.83 19.99
CA LYS A 28 2.43 -1.16 19.08
C LYS A 28 2.50 -0.41 17.76
N ILE A 29 2.92 0.85 17.78
CA ILE A 29 3.08 1.66 16.54
C ILE A 29 4.05 1.00 15.55
N PRO A 30 5.31 0.64 15.93
CA PRO A 30 6.23 0.00 14.99
C PRO A 30 5.80 -1.43 14.61
N GLU A 31 5.12 -2.15 15.50
CA GLU A 31 4.57 -3.49 15.20
C GLU A 31 3.45 -3.42 14.15
N LEU A 32 2.53 -2.45 14.29
CA LEU A 32 1.48 -2.17 13.30
C LEU A 32 2.05 -1.68 11.97
N MET A 33 3.06 -0.81 11.99
CA MET A 33 3.75 -0.35 10.78
C MET A 33 4.43 -1.51 10.03
N LYS A 34 5.09 -2.41 10.76
CA LYS A 34 5.69 -3.62 10.15
C LYS A 34 4.63 -4.53 9.55
N GLY A 35 3.55 -4.80 10.27
CA GLY A 35 2.45 -5.64 9.78
C GLY A 35 1.76 -5.04 8.53
N LEU A 36 1.42 -3.76 8.58
CA LEU A 36 0.82 -3.05 7.44
C LEU A 36 1.78 -2.98 6.25
N GLY A 37 3.07 -2.71 6.50
CA GLY A 37 4.10 -2.64 5.45
C GLY A 37 4.30 -3.97 4.74
N SER A 38 4.36 -5.08 5.48
CA SER A 38 4.42 -6.42 4.91
C SER A 38 3.16 -6.75 4.12
N GLY A 39 1.97 -6.46 4.67
CA GLY A 39 0.70 -6.71 3.99
C GLY A 39 0.55 -5.93 2.68
N ILE A 40 0.93 -4.65 2.64
CA ILE A 40 0.93 -3.84 1.42
C ILE A 40 1.93 -4.40 0.39
N ARG A 41 3.11 -4.85 0.84
CA ARG A 41 4.13 -5.44 -0.05
C ARG A 41 3.63 -6.73 -0.68
N GLU A 42 3.05 -7.64 0.11
CA GLU A 42 2.46 -8.89 -0.38
C GLU A 42 1.28 -8.62 -1.31
N PHE A 43 0.42 -7.67 -0.99
CA PHE A 43 -0.69 -7.25 -1.84
C PHE A 43 -0.21 -6.76 -3.21
N ASN A 44 0.81 -5.89 -3.23
CA ASN A 44 1.39 -5.38 -4.48
C ASN A 44 2.06 -6.48 -5.30
N ASN A 45 2.77 -7.40 -4.66
CA ASN A 45 3.39 -8.54 -5.34
C ASN A 45 2.34 -9.46 -5.99
N ALA A 46 1.26 -9.78 -5.26
CA ALA A 46 0.17 -10.59 -5.79
C ALA A 46 -0.51 -9.89 -6.97
N LYS A 47 -0.80 -8.59 -6.84
CA LYS A 47 -1.36 -7.76 -7.93
C LYS A 47 -0.49 -7.82 -9.18
N ASN A 48 0.83 -7.64 -9.04
CA ASN A 48 1.75 -7.60 -10.18
C ASN A 48 1.86 -8.96 -10.88
N ASN A 49 1.85 -10.06 -10.13
CA ASN A 49 1.84 -11.40 -10.71
C ASN A 49 0.55 -11.66 -11.51
N ILE A 50 -0.60 -11.29 -10.95
CA ILE A 50 -1.89 -11.42 -11.64
C ILE A 50 -1.90 -10.57 -12.93
N GLU A 51 -1.41 -9.33 -12.88
CA GLU A 51 -1.32 -8.48 -14.07
C GLU A 51 -0.40 -9.07 -15.14
N ALA A 52 0.72 -9.68 -14.75
CA ALA A 52 1.63 -10.35 -15.68
C ALA A 52 0.98 -11.59 -16.31
N GLU A 53 0.35 -12.45 -15.51
CA GLU A 53 -0.37 -13.63 -15.99
C GLU A 53 -1.51 -13.22 -16.95
N VAL A 54 -2.35 -12.26 -16.58
CA VAL A 54 -3.45 -11.80 -17.44
C VAL A 54 -2.92 -11.25 -18.77
N LYS A 55 -1.82 -10.49 -18.74
CA LYS A 55 -1.20 -9.92 -19.94
C LYS A 55 -0.59 -10.99 -20.85
N ASP A 56 0.08 -11.98 -20.29
CA ASP A 56 0.67 -13.08 -21.07
C ASP A 56 -0.42 -13.99 -21.65
N ASN A 57 -1.46 -14.31 -20.88
CA ASN A 57 -2.62 -15.04 -21.38
C ASN A 57 -3.27 -14.29 -22.54
N MET A 58 -3.57 -12.98 -22.41
CA MET A 58 -4.14 -12.15 -23.48
C MET A 58 -3.29 -12.16 -24.75
N ARG A 59 -1.96 -12.04 -24.63
CA ARG A 59 -1.05 -12.12 -25.79
C ARG A 59 -1.11 -13.48 -26.48
N GLU A 60 -1.29 -14.56 -25.73
CA GLU A 60 -1.44 -15.91 -26.28
C GLU A 60 -2.79 -16.09 -27.01
N ILE A 61 -3.88 -15.53 -26.48
CA ILE A 61 -5.19 -15.56 -27.15
C ILE A 61 -5.16 -14.74 -28.45
N ASP A 62 -4.48 -13.59 -28.46
CA ASP A 62 -4.36 -12.74 -29.63
C ASP A 62 -3.45 -13.37 -30.71
N ALA A 63 -2.32 -13.97 -30.30
CA ALA A 63 -1.46 -14.72 -31.21
C ALA A 63 -2.15 -15.95 -31.83
N LYS A 64 -3.07 -16.59 -31.10
CA LYS A 64 -3.86 -17.73 -31.60
C LYS A 64 -5.01 -17.32 -32.53
N LYS A 65 -5.45 -16.06 -32.51
CA LYS A 65 -6.49 -15.52 -33.40
C LYS A 65 -5.95 -15.00 -34.73
N GLU A 66 -4.65 -14.75 -34.84
CA GLU A 66 -4.01 -14.21 -36.05
C GLU A 66 -3.71 -15.26 -37.13
N ASN A 67 -4.00 -16.56 -36.92
CA ASN A 67 -3.86 -17.57 -37.98
C ASN A 67 -5.12 -18.45 -38.18
N PRO A 68 -6.17 -17.95 -38.88
CA PRO A 68 -7.35 -18.73 -39.24
C PRO A 68 -7.25 -19.56 -40.53
N GLN A 69 -6.06 -19.83 -41.08
CA GLN A 69 -5.94 -20.59 -42.35
C GLN A 69 -4.77 -21.58 -42.32
N GLN A 70 -5.05 -22.82 -41.88
CA GLN A 70 -4.46 -24.08 -42.37
C GLN A 70 -4.87 -25.23 -41.44
N GLN A 71 -6.12 -25.69 -41.57
CA GLN A 71 -6.51 -27.11 -41.51
C GLN A 71 -7.71 -27.30 -42.44
#